data_AF-A0ABD3P591-F1
#
_entry.id   AF-A0ABD3P591-F1
#
_cell.length_a   1.000
_cell.length_b   1.000
_cell.length_c   1.000
_cell.angle_alpha   90.00
_cell.angle_beta   90.00
_cell.angle_gamma   90.00
#
_symmetry.space_group_name_H-M   'P 1'
#
loop_
_entity.id
_entity.type
_entity.pdbx_description
1 polymer ?
#
loop_
_entity_poly.entity_id
_entity_poly.type
_entity_poly.pdbx_seq_one_letter_code
_entity_poly.pdbx_strand_id
1 'polypeptide(L)'
;MSTNIETEVSNTEQRLRSLLTNAAQPQEGSLKSSIETIDYRDIRQVFHVKQPLGDDSPVTGAPLSFASPSEFRKAVRRNEFTSSTNGICPGRMQCNLIVLEEEYAFDFLLFCQKNPRACPLVEVCDVGAFTATVAEGSDLRTDIPKYCIYQNGKLLTKTHDATPYWPPKAVAFLIGCSFSYDGALLKAGIPLRSVEQKKNVPMYKTNVPCHPAGRFGGHVVVSMKPIKAVDVAKEVLITSKYALAHGAPLCVGCPESIGIQNLNNPDWGESVDILPDEVPVFHYCGVTPQQVLMESGVPFFISHSPGHMLVTDLASDHAVV
;
A
#
# COMPACT_ATOMS: atom_id res chain seq x y z
N MET A 1 -25.68 -15.65 -45.98
CA MET A 1 -25.26 -15.97 -44.60
C MET A 1 -25.18 -14.74 -43.69
N SER A 2 -25.44 -13.51 -44.17
CA SER A 2 -25.42 -12.30 -43.33
C SER A 2 -26.78 -11.89 -42.76
N THR A 3 -27.88 -12.50 -43.21
CA THR A 3 -29.26 -12.15 -42.81
C THR A 3 -29.76 -12.86 -41.55
N ASN A 4 -29.07 -13.91 -41.05
CA ASN A 4 -29.51 -14.65 -39.86
C ASN A 4 -28.90 -14.11 -38.55
N ILE A 5 -27.79 -13.38 -38.60
CA ILE A 5 -27.09 -12.89 -37.40
C ILE A 5 -27.78 -11.62 -36.86
N GLU A 6 -28.23 -10.71 -37.73
CA GLU A 6 -28.93 -9.50 -37.31
C GLU A 6 -30.27 -9.81 -36.64
N THR A 7 -30.96 -10.88 -37.07
CA THR A 7 -32.23 -11.32 -36.46
C THR A 7 -32.02 -11.93 -35.08
N GLU A 8 -30.92 -12.66 -34.85
CA GLU A 8 -30.59 -13.24 -33.54
C GLU A 8 -30.15 -12.17 -32.53
N VAL A 9 -29.40 -11.16 -32.97
CA VAL A 9 -29.00 -10.04 -32.10
C VAL A 9 -30.21 -9.19 -31.69
N SER A 10 -31.12 -8.89 -32.61
CA SER A 10 -32.34 -8.12 -32.33
C SER A 10 -33.28 -8.84 -31.34
N ASN A 11 -33.42 -10.17 -31.49
CA ASN A 11 -34.23 -10.98 -30.57
C ASN A 11 -33.62 -11.08 -29.17
N THR A 12 -32.29 -11.03 -29.07
CA THR A 12 -31.56 -11.06 -27.79
C THR A 12 -31.68 -9.72 -27.05
N GLU A 13 -31.59 -8.60 -27.77
CA GLU A 13 -31.82 -7.27 -27.18
C GLU A 13 -33.25 -7.07 -26.68
N GLN A 14 -34.26 -7.57 -27.42
CA GLN A 14 -35.66 -7.53 -26.95
C GLN A 14 -35.87 -8.37 -25.68
N ARG A 15 -35.24 -9.54 -25.56
CA ARG A 15 -35.29 -10.35 -24.34
C ARG A 15 -34.64 -9.65 -23.14
N LEU A 16 -33.47 -9.04 -23.33
CA LEU A 16 -32.79 -8.27 -22.27
C LEU A 16 -33.59 -7.06 -21.79
N ARG A 17 -34.24 -6.33 -22.72
CA ARG A 17 -35.12 -5.20 -22.33
C ARG A 17 -36.33 -5.67 -21.52
N SER A 18 -36.95 -6.80 -21.88
CA SER A 18 -38.09 -7.36 -21.12
C SER A 18 -37.72 -7.80 -19.70
N LEU A 19 -36.49 -8.32 -19.51
CA LEU A 19 -35.99 -8.72 -18.19
C LEU A 19 -35.67 -7.51 -17.30
N LEU A 20 -35.18 -6.42 -17.89
CA LEU A 20 -34.89 -5.17 -17.17
C LEU A 20 -36.15 -4.38 -16.81
N THR A 21 -37.27 -4.56 -17.52
CA THR A 21 -38.53 -3.89 -17.19
C THR A 21 -39.28 -4.57 -16.04
N ASN A 22 -39.04 -5.87 -15.81
CA ASN A 22 -39.67 -6.64 -14.74
C ASN A 22 -38.94 -6.61 -13.39
N ALA A 23 -37.73 -6.02 -13.33
CA ALA A 23 -36.91 -5.94 -12.11
C ALA A 23 -37.08 -4.62 -11.32
N ALA A 24 -37.95 -3.71 -11.78
CA ALA A 24 -38.07 -2.36 -11.22
C ALA A 24 -39.46 -2.10 -10.62
N GLN A 25 -39.79 -2.76 -9.50
CA GLN A 25 -40.79 -2.27 -8.54
C GLN A 25 -40.46 -2.72 -7.11
N PRO A 26 -39.97 -1.84 -6.22
CA PRO A 26 -40.06 -2.04 -4.78
C PRO A 26 -41.38 -1.45 -4.27
N GLN A 27 -42.20 -2.29 -3.64
CA GLN A 27 -43.39 -1.85 -2.90
C GLN A 27 -42.95 -1.10 -1.62
N GLU A 28 -43.41 0.14 -1.48
CA GLU A 28 -43.31 0.92 -0.24
C GLU A 28 -44.26 0.36 0.82
N GLY A 29 -43.73 -0.01 1.99
CA GLY A 29 -44.55 -0.51 3.08
C GLY A 29 -43.79 -0.68 4.40
N SER A 30 -43.93 0.33 5.27
CA SER A 30 -43.84 0.23 6.73
C SER A 30 -42.49 -0.08 7.39
N LEU A 31 -41.78 0.99 7.81
CA LEU A 31 -41.23 1.07 9.17
C LEU A 31 -41.03 2.55 9.55
N LYS A 32 -42.11 3.15 10.02
CA LYS A 32 -42.04 4.32 10.90
C LYS A 32 -41.67 3.85 12.30
N SER A 33 -41.01 4.77 13.00
CA SER A 33 -40.79 4.90 14.45
C SER A 33 -39.49 4.34 15.03
N SER A 34 -38.74 5.31 15.58
CA SER A 34 -37.83 5.19 16.73
C SER A 34 -36.34 5.13 16.43
N ILE A 35 -35.77 6.23 15.94
CA ILE A 35 -34.53 6.75 16.51
C ILE A 35 -34.72 8.25 16.72
N GLU A 36 -34.66 8.62 17.99
CA GLU A 36 -34.75 9.99 18.48
C GLU A 36 -33.60 10.84 17.94
N THR A 37 -33.96 12.09 17.66
CA THR A 37 -33.16 13.29 17.41
C THR A 37 -31.72 13.27 17.93
N ILE A 38 -30.76 13.32 16.99
CA ILE A 38 -29.47 14.00 17.21
C ILE A 38 -29.49 15.27 16.34
N ASP A 39 -29.33 16.42 16.97
CA ASP A 39 -29.29 17.73 16.33
C ASP A 39 -27.92 17.93 15.65
N TYR A 40 -27.93 17.99 14.31
CA TYR A 40 -26.73 18.11 13.44
C TYR A 40 -26.48 19.53 12.93
N ARG A 41 -27.05 20.55 13.56
CA ARG A 41 -26.92 21.93 13.07
C ARG A 41 -25.68 22.65 13.59
N ASP A 42 -24.48 22.10 13.39
CA ASP A 42 -23.25 22.92 13.29
C ASP A 42 -21.98 22.21 12.73
N ILE A 43 -22.04 21.52 11.58
CA ILE A 43 -20.81 21.06 10.86
C ILE A 43 -20.81 21.51 9.39
N ARG A 44 -21.33 22.71 9.09
CA ARG A 44 -21.08 23.33 7.78
C ARG A 44 -19.60 23.76 7.67
N GLN A 45 -18.77 22.82 7.23
CA GLN A 45 -17.53 22.98 6.43
C GLN A 45 -16.96 21.56 6.19
N VAL A 46 -17.62 20.74 5.36
CA VAL A 46 -17.26 20.51 3.94
C VAL A 46 -15.74 20.40 3.73
N PHE A 47 -15.25 19.16 3.84
CA PHE A 47 -14.04 18.58 3.26
C PHE A 47 -12.98 19.55 2.70
N HIS A 48 -12.02 19.96 3.53
CA HIS A 48 -10.63 20.23 3.13
C HIS A 48 -9.70 19.75 4.25
N VAL A 49 -9.47 18.44 4.33
CA VAL A 49 -8.35 17.88 5.09
C VAL A 49 -7.35 17.34 4.09
N LYS A 50 -6.42 18.19 3.64
CA LYS A 50 -5.07 17.69 3.34
C LYS A 50 -4.55 17.20 4.68
N GLN A 51 -4.36 15.89 4.84
CA GLN A 51 -3.68 15.39 6.03
C GLN A 51 -2.31 16.07 6.10
N PRO A 52 -1.99 16.82 7.17
CA PRO A 52 -0.60 17.15 7.42
C PRO A 52 0.05 15.84 7.88
N LEU A 53 0.77 15.18 6.97
CA LEU A 53 1.84 14.30 7.38
C LEU A 53 2.84 15.20 8.14
N GLY A 54 3.09 14.86 9.40
CA GLY A 54 3.99 15.61 10.26
C GLY A 54 5.35 15.84 9.57
N ASP A 55 6.01 16.92 9.99
CA ASP A 55 7.33 17.32 9.54
C ASP A 55 8.34 16.17 9.69
N ASP A 56 8.55 15.42 8.60
CA ASP A 56 9.58 14.38 8.44
C ASP A 56 10.82 14.99 7.75
N SER A 57 11.17 16.24 8.07
CA SER A 57 12.43 16.85 7.62
C SER A 57 13.62 15.94 7.94
N PRO A 58 14.54 15.69 6.98
CA PRO A 58 15.70 14.86 7.24
C PRO A 58 16.57 15.52 8.32
N VAL A 59 16.63 14.90 9.49
CA VAL A 59 17.58 15.27 10.54
C VAL A 59 18.98 15.09 9.97
N THR A 60 19.68 16.20 9.74
CA THR A 60 21.07 16.24 9.30
C THR A 60 21.99 15.79 10.43
N GLY A 61 22.19 14.48 10.52
CA GLY A 61 23.28 13.84 11.26
C GLY A 61 24.08 12.94 10.32
N ALA A 62 25.34 12.65 10.66
CA ALA A 62 26.14 11.67 9.92
C ALA A 62 25.33 10.37 9.70
N PRO A 63 25.49 9.64 8.57
CA PRO A 63 24.72 8.43 8.35
C PRO A 63 25.00 7.46 9.48
N LEU A 64 23.98 7.17 10.29
CA LEU A 64 24.02 6.08 11.25
C LEU A 64 24.19 4.79 10.44
N SER A 65 25.44 4.34 10.33
CA SER A 65 25.78 3.08 9.69
C SER A 65 25.68 1.99 10.74
N PHE A 66 24.63 1.18 10.66
CA PHE A 66 24.48 -0.02 11.48
C PHE A 66 25.26 -1.17 10.84
N ALA A 67 26.04 -1.93 11.61
CA ALA A 67 26.86 -3.01 11.03
C ALA A 67 25.99 -4.23 10.63
N SER A 68 24.80 -4.37 11.22
CA SER A 68 23.84 -5.41 10.85
C SER A 68 22.38 -4.98 11.05
N PRO A 69 21.40 -5.65 10.39
CA PRO A 69 19.98 -5.46 10.67
C PRO A 69 19.60 -5.70 12.13
N SER A 70 20.22 -6.68 12.80
CA SER A 70 19.97 -6.96 14.22
C SER A 70 20.37 -5.78 15.12
N GLU A 71 21.52 -5.16 14.86
CA GLU A 71 21.93 -3.94 15.58
C GLU A 71 21.00 -2.78 15.34
N PHE A 72 20.57 -2.59 14.08
CA PHE A 72 19.58 -1.57 13.75
C PHE A 72 18.28 -1.78 14.53
N ARG A 73 17.69 -2.98 14.48
CA ARG A 73 16.46 -3.32 15.21
C ARG A 73 16.60 -3.07 16.71
N LYS A 74 17.75 -3.39 17.31
CA LYS A 74 18.04 -3.09 18.73
C LYS A 74 18.10 -1.60 19.02
N ALA A 75 18.69 -0.80 18.14
CA ALA A 75 18.70 0.66 18.29
C ALA A 75 17.29 1.25 18.20
N VAL A 76 16.48 0.77 17.25
CA VAL A 76 15.07 1.14 17.13
C VAL A 76 14.29 0.77 18.39
N ARG A 77 14.46 -0.46 18.90
CA ARG A 77 13.85 -0.93 20.15
C ARG A 77 14.16 -0.06 21.36
N ARG A 78 15.35 0.55 21.39
CA ARG A 78 15.77 1.49 22.44
C ARG A 78 15.36 2.93 22.16
N ASN A 79 14.60 3.19 21.10
CA ASN A 79 14.23 4.52 20.59
C ASN A 79 15.44 5.41 20.25
N GLU A 80 16.59 4.81 19.93
CA GLU A 80 17.80 5.52 19.48
C GLU A 80 17.71 5.90 18.00
N PHE A 81 16.81 5.27 17.25
CA PHE A 81 16.53 5.58 15.85
C PHE A 81 15.02 5.61 15.59
N THR A 82 14.50 6.78 15.19
CA THR A 82 13.07 7.02 14.95
C THR A 82 12.76 7.64 13.58
N SER A 83 13.78 7.76 12.71
CA SER A 83 13.70 8.38 11.39
C SER A 83 13.33 7.37 10.29
N SER A 84 13.34 7.83 9.04
CA SER A 84 13.11 7.00 7.84
C SER A 84 14.16 5.88 7.72
N THR A 85 13.71 4.69 7.32
CA THR A 85 14.59 3.53 7.07
C THR A 85 15.19 3.49 5.68
N ASN A 86 14.95 4.51 4.85
CA ASN A 86 15.53 4.57 3.51
C ASN A 86 17.06 4.56 3.56
N GLY A 87 17.69 3.67 2.79
CA GLY A 87 19.14 3.50 2.75
C GLY A 87 19.76 2.83 3.97
N ILE A 88 18.98 2.45 4.99
CA ILE A 88 19.48 1.73 6.15
C ILE A 88 19.71 0.26 5.81
N CYS A 89 20.85 -0.28 6.25
CA CYS A 89 21.31 -1.64 5.98
C CYS A 89 21.22 -2.01 4.48
N PRO A 90 22.00 -1.35 3.62
CA PRO A 90 21.91 -1.54 2.18
C PRO A 90 22.08 -3.01 1.77
N GLY A 91 21.28 -3.46 0.82
CA GLY A 91 21.25 -4.86 0.36
C GLY A 91 20.41 -5.79 1.23
N ARG A 92 19.66 -5.26 2.20
CA ARG A 92 18.70 -6.01 3.01
C ARG A 92 17.27 -5.71 2.60
N MET A 93 16.42 -6.72 2.64
CA MET A 93 15.00 -6.56 2.33
C MET A 93 14.32 -5.80 3.47
N GLN A 94 13.52 -4.80 3.11
CA GLN A 94 12.66 -4.09 4.05
C GLN A 94 11.21 -4.49 3.82
N CYS A 95 10.49 -4.71 4.92
CA CYS A 95 9.10 -5.13 4.90
C CYS A 95 8.18 -4.09 5.54
N ASN A 96 7.05 -3.88 4.88
CA ASN A 96 5.89 -3.22 5.43
C ASN A 96 5.22 -4.14 6.46
N LEU A 97 4.68 -3.57 7.54
CA LEU A 97 3.89 -4.30 8.54
C LEU A 97 2.40 -3.97 8.42
N ILE A 98 1.57 -5.01 8.52
CA ILE A 98 0.14 -4.98 8.85
C ILE A 98 -0.11 -5.96 10.00
N VAL A 99 -0.88 -5.55 11.00
CA VAL A 99 -1.31 -6.41 12.12
C VAL A 99 -2.82 -6.33 12.24
N LEU A 100 -3.46 -7.49 12.25
CA LEU A 100 -4.91 -7.64 12.35
C LEU A 100 -5.25 -8.58 13.50
N GLU A 101 -6.48 -8.49 14.00
CA GLU A 101 -7.02 -9.56 14.83
C GLU A 101 -7.24 -10.83 14.01
N GLU A 102 -7.09 -12.00 14.65
CA GLU A 102 -7.21 -13.34 14.06
C GLU A 102 -8.46 -13.48 13.16
N GLU A 103 -9.59 -12.90 13.56
CA GLU A 103 -10.84 -13.00 12.80
C GLU A 103 -10.80 -12.34 11.40
N TYR A 104 -9.88 -11.40 11.16
CA TYR A 104 -9.68 -10.76 9.85
C TYR A 104 -8.51 -11.37 9.07
N ALA A 105 -7.66 -12.16 9.74
CA ALA A 105 -6.40 -12.61 9.19
C ALA A 105 -6.58 -13.53 7.97
N PHE A 106 -7.57 -14.42 7.99
CA PHE A 106 -7.82 -15.34 6.88
C PHE A 106 -8.26 -14.61 5.61
N ASP A 107 -9.22 -13.68 5.73
CA ASP A 107 -9.69 -12.86 4.61
C ASP A 107 -8.54 -12.04 4.03
N PHE A 108 -7.67 -11.48 4.89
CA PHE A 108 -6.54 -10.67 4.45
C PHE A 108 -5.45 -11.53 3.79
N LEU A 109 -5.17 -12.73 4.32
CA LEU A 109 -4.27 -13.69 3.68
C LEU A 109 -4.76 -14.06 2.28
N LEU A 110 -6.05 -14.37 2.13
CA LEU A 110 -6.65 -14.66 0.84
C LEU A 110 -6.61 -13.44 -0.09
N PHE A 111 -6.80 -12.23 0.45
CA PHE A 111 -6.66 -10.99 -0.30
C PHE A 111 -5.23 -10.83 -0.85
N CYS A 112 -4.20 -11.03 -0.02
CA CYS A 112 -2.80 -10.98 -0.44
C CYS A 112 -2.49 -12.03 -1.50
N GLN A 113 -2.96 -13.27 -1.30
CA GLN A 113 -2.77 -14.38 -2.24
C GLN A 113 -3.39 -14.10 -3.62
N LYS A 114 -4.56 -13.45 -3.67
CA LYS A 114 -5.20 -13.04 -4.93
C LYS A 114 -4.57 -11.79 -5.56
N ASN A 115 -3.84 -10.98 -4.79
CA ASN A 115 -3.24 -9.73 -5.24
C ASN A 115 -1.72 -9.68 -4.98
N PRO A 116 -0.93 -10.67 -5.44
CA PRO A 116 0.46 -10.86 -5.02
C PRO A 116 1.39 -9.71 -5.44
N ARG A 117 1.05 -8.94 -6.47
CA ARG A 117 1.82 -7.75 -6.86
C ARG A 117 1.53 -6.55 -5.97
N ALA A 118 0.27 -6.36 -5.55
CA ALA A 118 -0.11 -5.28 -4.64
C ALA A 118 0.29 -5.57 -3.19
N CYS A 119 0.25 -6.84 -2.82
CA CYS A 119 0.51 -7.35 -1.48
C CYS A 119 1.51 -8.53 -1.54
N PRO A 120 2.77 -8.29 -1.95
CA PRO A 120 3.78 -9.34 -2.02
C PRO A 120 4.10 -9.84 -0.61
N LEU A 121 3.49 -10.95 -0.22
CA LEU A 121 3.60 -11.47 1.13
C LEU A 121 4.95 -12.15 1.33
N VAL A 122 5.70 -11.68 2.32
CA VAL A 122 7.02 -12.20 2.70
C VAL A 122 6.89 -13.20 3.85
N GLU A 123 6.13 -12.83 4.88
CA GLU A 123 5.88 -13.70 6.03
C GLU A 123 4.50 -13.41 6.65
N VAL A 124 3.88 -14.45 7.18
CA VAL A 124 2.74 -14.37 8.09
C VAL A 124 3.16 -14.99 9.41
N CYS A 125 3.09 -14.23 10.49
CA CYS A 125 3.42 -14.74 11.82
C CYS A 125 2.24 -15.56 12.39
N ASP A 126 2.54 -16.52 13.26
CA ASP A 126 1.53 -17.29 13.98
C ASP A 126 0.61 -16.38 14.82
N VAL A 127 -0.59 -16.86 15.15
CA VAL A 127 -1.54 -16.12 15.98
C VAL A 127 -0.93 -15.82 17.36
N GLY A 128 -0.95 -14.55 17.74
CA GLY A 128 -0.37 -14.04 18.98
C GLY A 128 1.16 -13.87 18.94
N ALA A 129 1.83 -14.29 17.86
CA ALA A 129 3.25 -14.07 17.70
C ALA A 129 3.55 -12.60 17.36
N PHE A 130 4.67 -12.12 17.86
CA PHE A 130 5.21 -10.78 17.60
C PHE A 130 6.68 -10.84 17.17
N THR A 131 7.15 -12.02 16.76
CA THR A 131 8.51 -12.24 16.26
C THR A 131 8.42 -12.75 14.83
N ALA A 132 9.32 -12.30 13.95
CA ALA A 132 9.38 -12.75 12.56
C ALA A 132 10.60 -13.64 12.31
N THR A 133 10.43 -14.72 11.55
CA THR A 133 11.50 -15.64 11.13
C THR A 133 12.46 -14.99 10.13
N VAL A 134 11.97 -14.07 9.30
CA VAL A 134 12.83 -13.28 8.39
C VAL A 134 13.72 -12.27 9.11
N ALA A 135 13.53 -12.07 10.42
CA ALA A 135 14.27 -11.16 11.26
C ALA A 135 14.51 -11.80 12.63
N GLU A 136 15.53 -12.64 12.76
CA GLU A 136 15.78 -13.43 13.96
C GLU A 136 15.96 -12.52 15.19
N GLY A 137 15.33 -12.91 16.31
CA GLY A 137 15.33 -12.13 17.56
C GLY A 137 14.56 -10.80 17.48
N SER A 138 13.78 -10.59 16.42
CA SER A 138 12.94 -9.41 16.29
C SER A 138 11.77 -9.40 17.28
N ASP A 139 11.34 -8.20 17.64
CA ASP A 139 10.07 -7.92 18.29
C ASP A 139 9.34 -6.88 17.45
N LEU A 140 8.34 -7.32 16.68
CA LEU A 140 7.57 -6.50 15.74
C LEU A 140 6.78 -5.37 16.42
N ARG A 141 6.69 -5.37 17.76
CA ARG A 141 6.04 -4.29 18.52
C ARG A 141 6.97 -3.09 18.73
N THR A 142 8.28 -3.29 18.64
CA THR A 142 9.29 -2.29 19.02
C THR A 142 10.43 -2.12 18.02
N ASP A 143 10.58 -3.01 17.03
CA ASP A 143 11.71 -2.99 16.10
C ASP A 143 11.46 -2.22 14.80
N ILE A 144 10.29 -1.60 14.66
CA ILE A 144 9.95 -0.68 13.56
C ILE A 144 9.95 0.76 14.12
N PRO A 145 10.60 1.72 13.44
CA PRO A 145 10.80 3.06 14.00
C PRO A 145 9.51 3.82 14.30
N LYS A 146 8.41 3.57 13.59
CA LYS A 146 7.15 4.32 13.77
C LYS A 146 5.97 3.49 13.26
N TYR A 147 4.92 3.42 14.07
CA TYR A 147 3.68 2.71 13.79
C TYR A 147 2.52 3.69 13.60
N CYS A 148 1.51 3.24 12.87
CA CYS A 148 0.21 3.87 12.76
C CYS A 148 -0.84 2.93 13.36
N ILE A 149 -1.60 3.44 14.33
CA ILE A 149 -2.69 2.71 14.96
C ILE A 149 -3.99 3.21 14.34
N TYR A 150 -4.82 2.29 13.85
CA TYR A 150 -6.09 2.62 13.22
C TYR A 150 -7.26 2.07 14.01
N GLN A 151 -8.34 2.84 14.04
CA GLN A 151 -9.61 2.45 14.62
C GLN A 151 -10.75 2.80 13.66
N ASN A 152 -11.60 1.83 13.34
CA ASN A 152 -12.71 1.96 12.38
C ASN A 152 -12.28 2.59 11.05
N GLY A 153 -11.16 2.11 10.50
CA GLY A 153 -10.57 2.61 9.26
C GLY A 153 -9.94 4.01 9.32
N LYS A 154 -9.87 4.66 10.49
CA LYS A 154 -9.28 6.00 10.67
C LYS A 154 -8.01 5.93 11.50
N LEU A 155 -7.02 6.76 11.17
CA LEU A 155 -5.80 6.89 11.96
C LEU A 155 -6.15 7.43 13.34
N LEU A 156 -5.91 6.64 14.38
CA LEU A 156 -6.09 7.03 15.78
C LEU A 156 -4.86 7.77 16.30
N THR A 157 -3.67 7.17 16.14
CA THR A 157 -2.42 7.75 16.62
C THR A 157 -1.20 7.18 15.89
N LYS A 158 -0.04 7.83 16.09
CA LYS A 158 1.28 7.30 15.72
C LYS A 158 2.11 7.08 16.98
N THR A 159 2.89 6.01 17.01
CA THR A 159 3.71 5.63 18.17
C THR A 159 5.05 5.04 17.72
N HIS A 160 6.06 5.08 18.58
CA HIS A 160 7.34 4.37 18.40
C HIS A 160 7.34 2.99 19.08
N ASP A 161 6.30 2.69 19.86
CA ASP A 161 6.09 1.40 20.53
C ASP A 161 4.63 0.97 20.36
N ALA A 162 4.42 -0.15 19.67
CA ALA A 162 3.11 -0.74 19.41
C ALA A 162 2.66 -1.73 20.50
N THR A 163 3.50 -2.03 21.49
CA THR A 163 3.20 -2.99 22.57
C THR A 163 1.86 -2.71 23.27
N PRO A 164 1.50 -1.46 23.62
CA PRO A 164 0.22 -1.17 24.28
C PRO A 164 -1.01 -1.42 23.40
N TYR A 165 -0.81 -1.50 22.08
CA TYR A 165 -1.87 -1.60 21.09
C TYR A 165 -1.96 -3.00 20.47
N TRP A 166 -1.00 -3.89 20.74
CA TRP A 166 -0.90 -5.19 20.08
C TRP A 166 -1.99 -6.16 20.58
N PRO A 167 -2.89 -6.63 19.70
CA PRO A 167 -3.94 -7.55 20.12
C PRO A 167 -3.38 -8.89 20.64
N PRO A 168 -3.99 -9.52 21.66
CA PRO A 168 -3.52 -10.82 22.17
C PRO A 168 -3.54 -11.94 21.12
N LYS A 169 -4.53 -11.90 20.22
CA LYS A 169 -4.68 -12.83 19.10
C LYS A 169 -4.42 -12.12 17.76
N ALA A 170 -3.34 -11.36 17.73
CA ALA A 170 -2.91 -10.67 16.52
C ALA A 170 -2.29 -11.64 15.50
N VAL A 171 -2.43 -11.33 14.22
CA VAL A 171 -1.65 -11.93 13.13
C VAL A 171 -0.92 -10.80 12.44
N ALA A 172 0.41 -10.91 12.36
CA ALA A 172 1.27 -9.96 11.68
C ALA A 172 1.59 -10.45 10.27
N PHE A 173 1.50 -9.53 9.31
CA PHE A 173 1.79 -9.74 7.90
C PHE A 173 2.96 -8.84 7.52
N LEU A 174 4.06 -9.46 7.09
CA LEU A 174 5.18 -8.76 6.50
C LEU A 174 5.03 -8.78 4.98
N ILE A 175 4.93 -7.58 4.41
CA ILE A 175 4.69 -7.38 2.98
C ILE A 175 5.92 -6.71 2.40
N GLY A 176 6.45 -7.26 1.31
CA GLY A 176 7.64 -6.74 0.67
C GLY A 176 7.45 -5.31 0.15
N CYS A 177 8.56 -4.58 0.09
CA CYS A 177 8.58 -3.17 -0.25
C CYS A 177 9.40 -2.90 -1.51
N SER A 178 8.94 -1.95 -2.33
CA SER A 178 9.62 -1.46 -3.54
C SER A 178 11.03 -0.92 -3.28
N PHE A 179 11.36 -0.51 -2.05
CA PHE A 179 12.70 -0.06 -1.69
C PHE A 179 13.77 -1.13 -1.99
N SER A 180 13.34 -2.40 -2.08
CA SER A 180 14.22 -3.53 -2.40
C SER A 180 14.80 -3.48 -3.81
N TYR A 181 14.12 -2.87 -4.80
CA TYR A 181 14.66 -2.72 -6.16
C TYR A 181 15.21 -1.33 -6.45
N ASP A 182 14.95 -0.32 -5.61
CA ASP A 182 15.50 1.03 -5.76
C ASP A 182 17.03 1.02 -5.81
N GLY A 183 17.68 0.19 -4.97
CA GLY A 183 19.13 -0.02 -5.02
C GLY A 183 19.63 -0.67 -6.32
N ALA A 184 18.83 -1.55 -6.93
CA ALA A 184 19.16 -2.18 -8.19
C ALA A 184 19.07 -1.20 -9.37
N LEU A 185 18.06 -0.32 -9.36
CA LEU A 185 17.93 0.77 -10.34
C LEU A 185 19.11 1.73 -10.25
N LEU A 186 19.47 2.18 -9.04
CA LEU A 186 20.63 3.05 -8.82
C LEU A 186 21.95 2.40 -9.27
N LYS A 187 22.16 1.12 -8.93
CA LYS A 187 23.35 0.36 -9.39
C LYS A 187 23.41 0.22 -10.90
N ALA A 188 22.25 0.17 -11.55
CA ALA A 188 22.13 0.14 -12.99
C ALA A 188 22.29 1.54 -13.64
N GLY A 189 22.49 2.60 -12.87
CA GLY A 189 22.63 3.97 -13.37
C GLY A 189 21.31 4.66 -13.68
N ILE A 190 20.18 4.13 -13.17
CA ILE A 190 18.86 4.74 -13.30
C ILE A 190 18.62 5.57 -12.03
N PRO A 191 18.64 6.92 -12.13
CA PRO A 191 18.46 7.78 -10.96
C PRO A 191 17.01 7.73 -10.45
N LEU A 192 16.83 8.04 -9.17
CA LEU A 192 15.51 8.12 -8.53
C LEU A 192 15.23 9.57 -8.14
N ARG A 193 14.30 10.22 -8.86
CA ARG A 193 13.99 11.64 -8.68
C ARG A 193 13.59 12.01 -7.26
N SER A 194 12.78 11.20 -6.60
CA SER A 194 12.37 11.43 -5.21
C SER A 194 13.57 11.48 -4.26
N VAL A 195 14.57 10.62 -4.48
CA VAL A 195 15.82 10.61 -3.70
C VAL A 195 16.63 11.88 -3.97
N GLU A 196 16.80 12.25 -5.24
CA GLU A 196 17.52 13.48 -5.63
C GLU A 196 16.89 14.74 -5.04
N GLN A 197 15.56 14.79 -5.00
CA GLN A 197 14.79 15.92 -4.47
C GLN A 197 14.54 15.83 -2.97
N LYS A 198 15.00 14.77 -2.29
CA LYS A 198 14.75 14.51 -0.86
C LYS A 198 13.25 14.53 -0.51
N LYS A 199 12.43 13.98 -1.39
CA LYS A 199 10.97 13.90 -1.26
C LYS A 199 10.51 12.48 -1.06
N ASN A 200 9.38 12.31 -0.42
CA ASN A 200 8.69 11.03 -0.42
C ASN A 200 8.14 10.71 -1.81
N VAL A 201 8.25 9.45 -2.22
CA VAL A 201 7.77 9.00 -3.55
C VAL A 201 6.28 9.31 -3.72
N PRO A 202 5.86 9.90 -4.84
CA PRO A 202 4.44 10.15 -5.09
C PRO A 202 3.70 8.84 -5.32
N MET A 203 2.56 8.70 -4.67
CA MET A 203 1.69 7.54 -4.76
C MET A 203 0.27 7.97 -5.07
N TYR A 204 -0.41 7.15 -5.86
CA TYR A 204 -1.73 7.46 -6.42
C TYR A 204 -2.65 6.25 -6.29
N LYS A 205 -3.90 6.54 -5.94
CA LYS A 205 -4.99 5.60 -6.05
C LYS A 205 -5.39 5.49 -7.52
N THR A 206 -5.46 4.26 -8.01
CA THR A 206 -5.86 3.99 -9.40
C THR A 206 -7.36 3.67 -9.51
N ASN A 207 -7.86 3.58 -10.73
CA ASN A 207 -9.15 2.95 -11.03
C ASN A 207 -9.04 1.43 -11.28
N VAL A 208 -7.86 0.82 -11.05
CA VAL A 208 -7.63 -0.61 -11.26
C VAL A 208 -8.09 -1.37 -10.02
N PRO A 209 -9.09 -2.27 -10.11
CA PRO A 209 -9.60 -2.98 -8.95
C PRO A 209 -8.62 -4.06 -8.49
N CYS A 210 -8.53 -4.26 -7.17
CA CYS A 210 -7.97 -5.48 -6.61
C CYS A 210 -8.98 -6.63 -6.75
N HIS A 211 -8.49 -7.86 -6.79
CA HIS A 211 -9.32 -9.05 -6.69
C HIS A 211 -9.85 -9.19 -5.25
N PRO A 212 -11.16 -9.15 -5.01
CA PRO A 212 -11.69 -9.16 -3.65
C PRO A 212 -11.55 -10.53 -2.97
N ALA A 213 -11.47 -10.50 -1.64
CA ALA A 213 -11.44 -11.67 -0.78
C ALA A 213 -12.13 -11.38 0.56
N GLY A 214 -13.21 -12.12 0.84
CA GLY A 214 -13.99 -11.93 2.06
C GLY A 214 -14.45 -10.50 2.23
N ARG A 215 -14.09 -9.90 3.36
CA ARG A 215 -14.40 -8.50 3.71
C ARG A 215 -13.60 -7.46 2.92
N PHE A 216 -12.53 -7.87 2.21
CA PHE A 216 -11.58 -6.94 1.60
C PHE A 216 -11.77 -6.78 0.09
N GLY A 217 -11.86 -5.52 -0.31
CA GLY A 217 -11.90 -5.07 -1.70
C GLY A 217 -11.45 -3.61 -1.79
N GLY A 218 -11.03 -3.18 -2.97
CA GLY A 218 -10.54 -1.82 -3.18
C GLY A 218 -9.81 -1.69 -4.50
N HIS A 219 -9.02 -0.63 -4.62
CA HIS A 219 -8.25 -0.33 -5.82
C HIS A 219 -6.75 -0.42 -5.54
N VAL A 220 -5.99 -0.74 -6.58
CA VAL A 220 -4.53 -0.76 -6.51
C VAL A 220 -4.02 0.66 -6.26
N VAL A 221 -3.06 0.78 -5.34
CA VAL A 221 -2.24 1.98 -5.18
C VAL A 221 -0.92 1.76 -5.92
N VAL A 222 -0.50 2.78 -6.66
CA VAL A 222 0.80 2.78 -7.33
C VAL A 222 1.70 3.87 -6.81
N SER A 223 3.00 3.61 -6.82
CA SER A 223 4.04 4.64 -6.72
C SER A 223 4.51 5.01 -8.13
N MET A 224 4.86 6.28 -8.35
CA MET A 224 5.34 6.77 -9.64
C MET A 224 6.81 7.17 -9.55
N LYS A 225 7.59 6.74 -10.55
CA LYS A 225 8.97 7.16 -10.75
C LYS A 225 9.11 7.71 -12.18
N PRO A 226 9.61 8.93 -12.39
CA PRO A 226 9.99 9.38 -13.72
C PRO A 226 11.29 8.69 -14.14
N ILE A 227 11.28 8.05 -15.30
CA ILE A 227 12.39 7.26 -15.83
C ILE A 227 12.71 7.79 -17.22
N LYS A 228 13.99 8.03 -17.52
CA LYS A 228 14.40 8.42 -18.87
C LYS A 228 13.86 7.44 -19.91
N ALA A 229 13.33 7.96 -21.02
CA ALA A 229 12.68 7.13 -22.04
C ALA A 229 13.57 5.97 -22.54
N VAL A 230 14.88 6.21 -22.64
CA VAL A 230 15.88 5.21 -23.06
C VAL A 230 16.13 4.11 -22.02
N ASP A 231 15.85 4.37 -20.75
CA ASP A 231 16.07 3.44 -19.64
C ASP A 231 14.82 2.64 -19.26
N VAL A 232 13.64 2.97 -19.78
CA VAL A 232 12.37 2.32 -19.44
C VAL A 232 12.42 0.80 -19.63
N ALA A 233 12.95 0.32 -20.76
CA ALA A 233 13.04 -1.13 -21.00
C ALA A 233 13.97 -1.83 -20.00
N LYS A 234 15.05 -1.15 -19.60
CA LYS A 234 16.01 -1.66 -18.63
C LYS A 234 15.44 -1.66 -17.21
N GLU A 235 14.72 -0.61 -16.85
CA GLU A 235 13.96 -0.48 -15.61
C GLU A 235 12.99 -1.65 -15.46
N VAL A 236 12.15 -1.89 -16.46
CA VAL A 236 11.18 -3.00 -16.49
C VAL A 236 11.88 -4.34 -16.31
N LEU A 237 12.99 -4.58 -17.03
CA LEU A 237 13.75 -5.82 -16.92
C LEU A 237 14.36 -6.04 -15.53
N ILE A 238 14.74 -4.97 -14.85
CA ILE A 238 15.26 -5.03 -13.48
C ILE A 238 14.11 -5.32 -12.52
N THR A 239 13.05 -4.49 -12.53
CA THR A 239 11.95 -4.59 -11.55
C THR A 239 11.14 -5.85 -11.70
N SER A 240 10.97 -6.38 -12.92
CA SER A 240 10.26 -7.65 -13.18
C SER A 240 10.82 -8.85 -12.44
N LYS A 241 12.11 -8.82 -12.06
CA LYS A 241 12.75 -9.90 -11.31
C LYS A 241 12.31 -9.94 -9.86
N TYR A 242 11.86 -8.80 -9.29
CA TYR A 242 11.60 -8.65 -7.87
C TYR A 242 10.14 -8.97 -7.51
N ALA A 243 9.71 -10.22 -7.71
CA ALA A 243 8.32 -10.64 -7.49
C ALA A 243 7.82 -10.38 -6.05
N LEU A 244 8.69 -10.53 -5.04
CA LEU A 244 8.36 -10.23 -3.65
C LEU A 244 8.52 -8.74 -3.29
N ALA A 245 8.76 -7.87 -4.25
CA ALA A 245 8.78 -6.42 -4.07
C ALA A 245 8.05 -5.73 -5.21
N HIS A 246 6.79 -6.12 -5.42
CA HIS A 246 5.82 -5.58 -6.40
C HIS A 246 6.06 -5.97 -7.86
N GLY A 247 7.31 -6.22 -8.25
CA GLY A 247 7.67 -6.71 -9.58
C GLY A 247 7.53 -5.66 -10.68
N ALA A 248 7.17 -6.12 -11.88
CA ALA A 248 7.01 -5.29 -13.07
C ALA A 248 6.01 -4.14 -12.86
N PRO A 249 6.18 -2.99 -13.55
CA PRO A 249 5.25 -1.88 -13.45
C PRO A 249 3.84 -2.27 -13.89
N LEU A 250 2.84 -1.65 -13.25
CA LEU A 250 1.44 -1.72 -13.66
C LEU A 250 1.20 -0.94 -14.95
N CYS A 251 1.82 0.24 -15.07
CA CYS A 251 1.62 1.16 -16.19
C CYS A 251 2.91 1.93 -16.50
N VAL A 252 3.11 2.23 -17.78
CA VAL A 252 4.23 3.05 -18.29
C VAL A 252 3.63 4.15 -19.16
N GLY A 253 3.93 5.41 -18.85
CA GLY A 253 3.41 6.55 -19.59
C GLY A 253 2.01 6.94 -19.13
N CYS A 254 0.99 6.68 -19.94
CA CYS A 254 -0.37 7.24 -19.86
C CYS A 254 -1.04 7.07 -18.47
N PRO A 255 -0.98 8.07 -17.57
CA PRO A 255 -1.55 7.97 -16.23
C PRO A 255 -3.09 7.86 -16.24
N GLU A 256 -3.73 8.42 -17.25
CA GLU A 256 -5.20 8.42 -17.38
C GLU A 256 -5.75 7.01 -17.58
N SER A 257 -4.96 6.11 -18.18
CA SER A 257 -5.32 4.70 -18.38
C SER A 257 -5.55 3.96 -17.06
N ILE A 258 -4.93 4.42 -15.97
CA ILE A 258 -5.09 3.91 -14.61
C ILE A 258 -5.83 4.91 -13.70
N GLY A 259 -6.53 5.88 -14.29
CA GLY A 259 -7.41 6.82 -13.59
C GLY A 259 -6.72 8.02 -12.94
N ILE A 260 -5.42 8.23 -13.18
CA ILE A 260 -4.68 9.34 -12.60
C ILE A 260 -4.76 10.55 -13.54
N GLN A 261 -5.41 11.63 -13.09
CA GLN A 261 -5.66 12.83 -13.90
C GLN A 261 -4.63 13.95 -13.70
N ASN A 262 -3.92 13.95 -12.57
CA ASN A 262 -2.97 15.01 -12.23
C ASN A 262 -1.79 14.47 -11.42
N LEU A 263 -0.62 14.36 -12.07
CA LEU A 263 0.61 13.89 -11.42
C LEU A 263 1.14 14.87 -10.37
N ASN A 264 0.77 16.15 -10.42
CA ASN A 264 1.22 17.14 -9.43
C ASN A 264 0.43 17.09 -8.11
N ASN A 265 -0.61 16.26 -8.03
CA ASN A 265 -1.43 16.10 -6.83
C ASN A 265 -1.53 14.62 -6.44
N PRO A 266 -0.44 14.03 -5.90
CA PRO A 266 -0.47 12.66 -5.42
C PRO A 266 -1.41 12.50 -4.22
N ASP A 267 -2.00 11.31 -4.07
CA ASP A 267 -2.85 10.97 -2.93
C ASP A 267 -2.00 10.77 -1.66
N TRP A 268 -0.76 10.28 -1.82
CA TRP A 268 0.24 10.17 -0.76
C TRP A 268 1.64 10.56 -1.25
N GLY A 269 2.48 11.02 -0.34
CA GLY A 269 3.84 11.47 -0.66
C GLY A 269 3.84 12.87 -1.27
N GLU A 270 4.88 13.18 -2.05
CA GLU A 270 5.11 14.52 -2.59
C GLU A 270 5.32 14.46 -4.11
N SER A 271 4.81 15.46 -4.83
CA SER A 271 5.03 15.56 -6.28
C SER A 271 6.51 15.80 -6.59
N VAL A 272 6.98 15.19 -7.67
CA VAL A 272 8.37 15.29 -8.15
C VAL A 272 8.38 15.86 -9.56
N ASP A 273 9.50 16.47 -9.94
CA ASP A 273 9.65 16.98 -11.30
C ASP A 273 9.79 15.83 -12.30
N ILE A 274 9.13 15.97 -13.45
CA ILE A 274 9.22 15.04 -14.58
C ILE A 274 9.83 15.83 -15.73
N LEU A 275 11.04 15.46 -16.16
CA LEU A 275 11.75 16.14 -17.23
C LEU A 275 11.21 15.75 -18.63
N PRO A 276 11.46 16.57 -19.67
CA PRO A 276 10.93 16.29 -21.02
C PRO A 276 11.36 14.96 -21.63
N ASP A 277 12.49 14.39 -21.20
CA ASP A 277 13.01 13.08 -21.65
C ASP A 277 12.61 11.91 -20.74
N GLU A 278 11.74 12.16 -19.74
CA GLU A 278 11.30 11.19 -18.76
C GLU A 278 9.86 10.73 -19.01
N VAL A 279 9.62 9.45 -18.72
CA VAL A 279 8.32 8.78 -18.79
C VAL A 279 7.92 8.40 -17.36
N PRO A 280 6.72 8.74 -16.90
CA PRO A 280 6.24 8.28 -15.60
C PRO A 280 5.98 6.77 -15.64
N VAL A 281 6.59 6.03 -14.72
CA VAL A 281 6.44 4.58 -14.58
C VAL A 281 5.79 4.27 -13.24
N PHE A 282 4.71 3.48 -13.27
CA PHE A 282 3.84 3.22 -12.12
C PHE A 282 3.99 1.77 -11.63
N HIS A 283 4.40 1.61 -10.39
CA HIS A 283 4.58 0.31 -9.74
C HIS A 283 3.54 0.10 -8.66
N TYR A 284 3.11 -1.14 -8.46
CA TYR A 284 2.30 -1.48 -7.29
C TYR A 284 3.00 -1.02 -6.00
N CYS A 285 2.21 -0.64 -5.00
CA CYS A 285 2.72 -0.09 -3.76
C CYS A 285 2.09 -0.78 -2.54
N GLY A 286 2.92 -1.00 -1.52
CA GLY A 286 2.52 -1.54 -0.21
C GLY A 286 1.57 -0.65 0.60
N VAL A 287 1.16 0.50 0.06
CA VAL A 287 0.03 1.29 0.59
C VAL A 287 -1.33 0.68 0.21
N THR A 288 -1.40 -0.14 -0.86
CA THR A 288 -2.64 -0.85 -1.25
C THR A 288 -3.30 -1.60 -0.10
N PRO A 289 -2.59 -2.47 0.66
CA PRO A 289 -3.21 -3.16 1.81
C PRO A 289 -3.70 -2.19 2.89
N GLN A 290 -2.98 -1.11 3.19
CA GLN A 290 -3.43 -0.12 4.17
C GLN A 290 -4.73 0.56 3.71
N GLN A 291 -4.78 1.00 2.45
CA GLN A 291 -5.98 1.64 1.91
C GLN A 291 -7.19 0.69 1.95
N VAL A 292 -7.01 -0.57 1.55
CA VAL A 292 -8.09 -1.57 1.56
C VAL A 292 -8.64 -1.79 2.97
N LEU A 293 -7.77 -1.87 3.99
CA LEU A 293 -8.20 -2.01 5.38
C LEU A 293 -8.94 -0.78 5.89
N MET A 294 -8.49 0.42 5.51
CA MET A 294 -9.16 1.67 5.85
C MET A 294 -10.55 1.76 5.20
N GLU A 295 -10.66 1.47 3.91
CA GLU A 295 -11.90 1.52 3.14
C GLU A 295 -12.89 0.43 3.56
N SER A 296 -12.40 -0.72 3.99
CA SER A 296 -13.23 -1.83 4.51
C SER A 296 -13.71 -1.57 5.94
N GLY A 297 -13.30 -0.48 6.57
CA GLY A 297 -13.77 -0.08 7.90
C GLY A 297 -13.38 -1.08 9.00
N VAL A 298 -12.22 -1.72 8.89
CA VAL A 298 -11.74 -2.68 9.90
C VAL A 298 -11.74 -2.01 11.28
N PRO A 299 -12.33 -2.63 12.33
CA PRO A 299 -12.48 -2.00 13.64
C PRO A 299 -11.15 -1.58 14.26
N PHE A 300 -10.11 -2.37 14.06
CA PHE A 300 -8.78 -2.10 14.58
C PHE A 300 -7.70 -2.77 13.72
N PHE A 301 -6.63 -2.05 13.41
CA PHE A 301 -5.41 -2.63 12.83
C PHE A 301 -4.19 -1.75 13.13
N ILE A 302 -3.00 -2.35 13.06
CA ILE A 302 -1.72 -1.64 13.18
C ILE A 302 -1.01 -1.72 11.84
N SER A 303 -0.35 -0.64 11.43
CA SER A 303 0.63 -0.68 10.36
C SER A 303 1.93 -0.01 10.78
N HIS A 304 2.96 -0.18 9.98
CA HIS A 304 4.09 0.74 9.98
C HIS A 304 3.66 2.12 9.44
N SER A 305 4.36 3.19 9.84
CA SER A 305 4.23 4.50 9.20
C SER A 305 5.03 4.49 7.88
N PRO A 306 4.53 5.11 6.80
CA PRO A 306 5.27 5.20 5.54
C PRO A 306 6.72 5.67 5.76
N GLY A 307 7.66 5.01 5.09
CA GLY A 307 9.10 5.29 5.22
C GLY A 307 9.78 4.70 6.48
N HIS A 308 9.03 4.06 7.38
CA HIS A 308 9.55 3.45 8.61
C HIS A 308 9.28 1.95 8.59
N MET A 309 10.10 1.17 7.88
CA MET A 309 9.85 -0.27 7.66
C MET A 309 10.62 -1.17 8.63
N LEU A 310 10.26 -2.45 8.68
CA LEU A 310 11.09 -3.47 9.31
C LEU A 310 12.28 -3.80 8.41
N VAL A 311 13.51 -3.68 8.91
CA VAL A 311 14.71 -4.17 8.22
C VAL A 311 14.94 -5.63 8.60
N THR A 312 14.87 -6.51 7.60
CA THR A 312 14.97 -7.96 7.78
C THR A 312 16.41 -8.47 7.63
N ASP A 313 16.64 -9.73 7.97
CA ASP A 313 17.92 -10.40 7.75
C ASP A 313 18.04 -10.95 6.32
N LEU A 314 16.94 -11.00 5.57
CA LEU A 314 16.93 -11.39 4.17
C LEU A 314 17.73 -10.41 3.31
N ALA A 315 18.51 -10.95 2.38
CA ALA A 315 19.13 -10.15 1.34
C ALA A 315 18.06 -9.64 0.36
N SER A 316 18.25 -8.44 -0.22
CA SER A 316 17.26 -7.86 -1.16
C SER A 316 17.07 -8.71 -2.42
N ASP A 317 18.04 -9.54 -2.79
CA ASP A 317 17.94 -10.49 -3.90
C ASP A 317 17.10 -11.72 -3.56
N HIS A 318 16.72 -11.95 -2.30
CA HIS A 318 15.70 -12.94 -1.94
C HIS A 318 14.34 -12.62 -2.56
N ALA A 319 14.10 -11.36 -2.90
CA ALA A 319 12.90 -10.96 -3.63
C ALA A 319 12.94 -11.32 -5.12
N VAL A 320 14.09 -11.78 -5.63
CA VAL A 320 14.30 -12.16 -7.03
C VAL A 320 13.80 -13.59 -7.27
N VAL A 321 12.98 -13.75 -8.31
CA VAL A 321 12.46 -15.04 -8.79
C VAL A 321 12.83 -15.25 -10.25
#